data_AF-T0YQA9-F1
#
_entry.id   AF-T0YQA9-F1
#
_cell.length_a   1.000
_cell.length_b   1.000
_cell.length_c   1.000
_cell.angle_alpha   90.00
_cell.angle_beta   90.00
_cell.angle_gamma   90.00
#
_symmetry.space_group_name_H-M   'P 1'
#
loop_
_entity.id
_entity.type
_entity.pdbx_description
1 polymer ?
#
loop_
_entity_poly.entity_id
_entity_poly.type
_entity_poly.pdbx_seq_one_letter_code
_entity_poly.pdbx_strand_id
1 'polypeptide(L)'
;MGAALLKDRETSSLSSEEKLSILLETMSLNEHELGEYCRQKGLYPEQIEAWKKTVLEGLGSLPEKTQREKVSQQAKTIRQLESELLRKEKALAEAATLLMLKKKWMLFWRKKREEDRWGVPSGNDTFDRGSPKGGGSPFQ
;
A
#
# COMPACT_ATOMS: atom_id res chain seq x y z
N MET A 1 15.69 13.92 45.53
CA MET A 1 16.12 13.57 44.17
C MET A 1 14.95 13.74 43.20
N GLY A 2 14.60 14.96 42.79
CA GLY A 2 13.36 15.19 42.01
C GLY A 2 13.40 16.31 40.95
N ALA A 3 14.50 17.07 40.84
CA ALA A 3 14.57 18.21 39.91
C ALA A 3 15.20 17.85 38.53
N ALA A 4 16.00 16.79 38.45
CA ALA A 4 16.72 16.46 37.22
C ALA A 4 15.82 15.91 36.11
N LEU A 5 14.79 15.12 36.44
CA LEU A 5 13.98 14.40 35.44
C LEU A 5 12.93 15.27 34.71
N LEU A 6 12.63 16.47 35.21
CA LEU A 6 11.70 17.39 34.55
C LEU A 6 12.41 18.27 33.51
N LYS A 7 13.72 18.49 33.66
CA LYS A 7 14.49 19.45 32.84
C LYS A 7 14.82 18.91 31.45
N ASP A 8 15.00 17.60 31.30
CA ASP A 8 15.23 16.96 29.99
C ASP A 8 14.03 17.07 29.03
N ARG A 9 12.83 17.32 29.57
CA ARG A 9 11.63 17.59 28.74
C ARG A 9 11.64 18.99 28.12
N GLU A 10 12.16 20.02 28.81
CA GLU A 10 12.22 21.39 28.30
C GLU A 10 13.25 21.51 27.15
N THR A 11 14.33 20.74 27.19
CA THR A 11 15.35 20.74 26.12
C THR A 11 14.99 19.82 24.94
N SER A 12 14.07 18.87 25.15
CA SER A 12 13.43 18.10 24.07
C SER A 12 12.42 18.90 23.26
N SER A 13 11.86 20.00 23.80
CA SER A 13 10.96 20.88 23.05
C SER A 13 11.67 21.95 22.21
N LEU A 14 12.99 22.11 22.34
CA LEU A 14 13.74 23.09 21.56
C LEU A 14 13.89 22.64 20.11
N SER A 15 13.52 23.54 19.19
CA SER A 15 13.69 23.36 17.75
C SER A 15 15.17 23.27 17.39
N SER A 16 15.49 22.60 16.28
CA SER A 16 16.86 22.50 15.77
C SER A 16 17.49 23.87 15.50
N GLU A 17 16.69 24.85 15.08
CA GLU A 17 17.14 26.24 14.85
C GLU A 17 17.51 26.96 16.15
N GLU A 18 16.75 26.74 17.22
CA GLU A 18 17.02 27.31 18.55
C GLU A 18 18.28 26.70 19.15
N LYS A 19 18.46 25.38 19.01
CA LYS A 19 19.68 24.68 19.44
C LYS A 19 20.91 25.22 18.72
N LEU A 20 20.81 25.49 17.42
CA LEU A 20 21.89 26.09 16.65
C LEU A 20 22.19 27.52 17.10
N SER A 21 21.16 28.32 17.35
CA SER A 21 21.34 29.71 17.84
C SER A 21 22.06 29.73 19.19
N ILE A 22 21.64 28.86 20.12
CA ILE A 22 22.31 28.68 21.42
C ILE A 22 23.76 28.24 21.22
N LEU A 23 24.02 27.30 20.31
CA LEU A 23 25.37 26.85 20.01
C LEU A 23 26.25 28.01 19.52
N LEU A 24 25.75 28.84 18.62
CA LEU A 24 26.46 30.00 18.08
C LEU A 24 26.78 31.03 19.16
N GLU A 25 25.79 31.38 19.98
CA GLU A 25 25.96 32.31 21.11
C GLU A 25 27.00 31.78 22.11
N THR A 26 26.99 30.48 22.39
CA THR A 26 27.91 29.83 23.35
C THR A 26 29.30 29.56 22.78
N MET A 27 29.57 29.83 21.49
CA MET A 27 30.93 29.73 20.95
C MET A 27 31.81 30.91 21.37
N SER A 28 31.23 32.08 21.63
CA SER A 28 31.96 33.29 22.03
C SER A 28 32.13 33.47 23.54
N LEU A 29 31.45 32.67 24.36
CA LEU A 29 31.43 32.80 25.81
C LEU A 29 32.58 32.04 26.48
N ASN A 30 33.15 32.61 27.54
CA ASN A 30 34.12 31.92 28.39
C ASN A 30 33.43 30.92 29.35
N GLU A 31 34.18 30.00 29.99
CA GLU A 31 33.60 28.94 30.85
C GLU A 31 32.74 29.49 32.01
N HIS A 32 33.14 30.63 32.59
CA HIS A 32 32.36 31.30 33.62
C HIS A 32 31.04 31.86 33.09
N GLU A 33 31.08 32.52 31.93
CA GLU A 33 29.92 33.12 31.27
C GLU A 33 28.97 32.04 30.74
N LEU A 34 29.51 30.91 30.28
CA LEU A 34 28.74 29.74 29.86
C LEU A 34 27.93 29.18 31.04
N GLY A 35 28.53 29.10 32.23
CA GLY A 35 27.84 28.68 33.44
C GLY A 35 26.69 29.61 33.83
N GLU A 36 26.88 30.92 33.74
CA GLU A 36 25.82 31.91 33.99
C GLU A 36 24.72 31.83 32.93
N TYR A 37 25.09 31.75 31.65
CA TYR A 37 24.18 31.60 30.52
C TYR A 37 23.31 30.33 30.66
N CYS A 38 23.93 29.20 31.04
CA CYS A 38 23.25 27.93 31.30
C CYS A 38 22.22 28.07 32.44
N ARG A 39 22.56 28.76 33.53
CA ARG A 39 21.63 29.02 34.64
C ARG A 39 20.46 29.92 34.22
N GLN A 40 20.72 30.95 33.43
CA GLN A 40 19.68 31.88 32.94
C GLN A 40 18.71 31.20 31.95
N LYS A 41 19.24 30.39 31.03
CA LYS A 41 18.45 29.68 30.02
C LYS A 41 17.88 28.35 30.51
N GLY A 42 18.27 27.89 31.69
CA GLY A 42 17.87 26.59 32.23
C GLY A 42 18.46 25.40 31.47
N LEU A 43 19.66 25.55 30.92
CA LEU A 43 20.36 24.52 30.15
C LEU A 43 21.53 23.97 30.97
N TYR A 44 21.99 22.76 30.61
CA TYR A 44 23.21 22.20 31.16
C TYR A 44 24.36 22.30 30.15
N PRO A 45 25.60 22.60 30.60
CA PRO A 45 26.75 22.67 29.70
C PRO A 45 26.99 21.35 28.96
N GLU A 46 26.74 20.21 29.62
CA GLU A 46 26.81 18.88 29.03
C GLU A 46 25.89 18.70 27.81
N GLN A 47 24.69 19.32 27.82
CA GLN A 47 23.75 19.26 26.70
C GLN A 47 24.26 20.06 25.50
N ILE A 48 24.85 21.22 25.75
CA ILE A 48 25.45 22.07 24.71
C ILE A 48 26.64 21.33 24.08
N GLU A 49 27.49 20.69 24.88
CA GLU A 49 28.58 19.86 24.39
C GLU A 49 28.10 18.65 23.58
N ALA A 50 27.04 17.98 24.03
CA ALA A 50 26.42 16.90 23.28
C ALA A 50 25.94 17.39 21.90
N TRP A 51 25.27 18.55 21.84
CA TRP A 51 24.85 19.13 20.57
C TRP A 51 26.05 19.52 19.68
N LYS A 52 27.11 20.12 20.24
CA LYS A 52 28.36 20.40 19.51
C LYS A 52 28.91 19.14 18.86
N LYS A 53 28.99 18.03 19.61
CA LYS A 53 29.45 16.73 19.10
C LYS A 53 28.56 16.21 17.98
N THR A 54 27.24 16.21 18.15
CA THR A 54 26.32 15.73 17.10
C THR A 54 26.41 16.54 15.81
N VAL A 55 26.61 17.87 15.90
CA VAL A 55 26.78 18.73 14.73
C VAL A 55 28.12 18.43 14.04
N LEU A 56 29.20 18.28 14.81
CA LEU A 56 30.52 17.93 14.27
C LEU A 56 30.53 16.53 13.63
N GLU A 57 29.86 15.56 14.24
CA GLU A 57 29.67 14.23 13.68
C GLU A 57 28.85 14.28 12.39
N GLY A 58 27.78 15.08 12.34
CA GLY A 58 26.97 15.28 11.15
C GLY A 58 27.71 15.98 10.00
N LEU A 59 28.61 16.93 10.30
CA LEU A 59 29.45 17.61 9.31
C LEU A 59 30.64 16.76 8.85
N GLY A 60 31.26 16.01 9.78
CA GLY A 60 32.41 15.15 9.52
C GLY A 60 32.04 13.80 8.91
N SER A 61 30.79 13.36 9.08
CA SER A 61 30.23 12.22 8.37
C SER A 61 29.94 12.62 6.92
N LEU A 62 30.99 12.60 6.08
CA LEU A 62 30.78 12.24 4.68
C LEU A 62 29.93 10.97 4.68
N PRO A 63 28.82 10.89 3.90
CA PRO A 63 27.98 9.70 3.90
C PRO A 63 28.88 8.52 3.56
N GLU A 64 29.23 7.76 4.59
CA GLU A 64 30.15 6.65 4.47
C GLU A 64 29.59 5.75 3.38
N LYS A 65 30.46 5.16 2.57
CA LYS A 65 30.10 4.25 1.48
C LYS A 65 29.03 3.23 1.92
N THR A 66 29.01 2.88 3.20
CA THR A 66 28.00 2.09 3.91
C THR A 66 26.56 2.63 3.78
N GLN A 67 26.30 3.94 3.90
CA GLN A 67 24.97 4.54 3.72
C GLN A 67 24.50 4.38 2.27
N ARG A 68 25.39 4.61 1.31
CA ARG A 68 25.07 4.49 -0.12
C ARG A 68 24.84 3.03 -0.53
N GLU A 69 25.60 2.11 0.05
CA GLU A 69 25.42 0.66 -0.11
C GLU A 69 24.10 0.19 0.49
N LYS A 70 23.73 0.65 1.70
CA LYS A 70 22.42 0.36 2.32
C LYS A 70 21.27 0.85 1.44
N VAL A 71 21.33 2.07 0.92
CA VAL A 71 20.31 2.61 0.01
C VAL A 71 20.21 1.79 -1.28
N SER A 72 21.35 1.38 -1.84
CA SER A 72 21.39 0.52 -3.05
C SER A 72 20.79 -0.86 -2.78
N GLN A 73 21.10 -1.49 -1.63
CA GLN A 73 20.53 -2.77 -1.23
C GLN A 73 19.01 -2.65 -1.02
N GLN A 74 18.55 -1.59 -0.35
CA GLN A 74 17.12 -1.32 -0.16
C GLN A 74 16.39 -1.11 -1.49
N ALA A 75 16.99 -0.39 -2.45
CA ALA A 75 16.38 -0.22 -3.77
C ALA A 75 16.25 -1.54 -4.53
N LYS A 76 17.21 -2.47 -4.36
CA LYS A 76 17.14 -3.81 -4.98
C LYS A 76 16.03 -4.65 -4.36
N THR A 77 15.90 -4.65 -3.02
CA THR A 77 14.85 -5.42 -2.35
C THR A 77 13.47 -4.89 -2.70
N ILE A 78 13.29 -3.57 -2.76
CA ILE A 78 12.03 -2.94 -3.20
C ILE A 78 11.65 -3.45 -4.60
N ARG A 79 12.56 -3.37 -5.58
CA ARG A 79 12.29 -3.84 -6.94
C ARG A 79 11.95 -5.33 -7.01
N GLN A 80 12.64 -6.15 -6.22
CA GLN A 80 12.35 -7.59 -6.16
C GLN A 80 10.95 -7.83 -5.62
N LEU A 81 10.59 -7.19 -4.50
CA LEU A 81 9.27 -7.31 -3.88
C LEU A 81 8.16 -6.80 -4.81
N GLU A 82 8.36 -5.68 -5.49
CA GLU A 82 7.43 -5.16 -6.50
C GLU A 82 7.20 -6.16 -7.62
N SER A 83 8.28 -6.79 -8.13
CA SER A 83 8.16 -7.79 -9.20
C SER A 83 7.43 -9.06 -8.76
N GLU A 84 7.61 -9.49 -7.52
CA GLU A 84 6.87 -10.63 -6.96
C GLU A 84 5.41 -10.30 -6.76
N LEU A 85 5.11 -9.07 -6.33
CA LEU A 85 3.75 -8.57 -6.14
C LEU A 85 3.02 -8.57 -7.48
N LEU A 86 3.62 -8.03 -8.55
CA LEU A 86 3.03 -8.03 -9.89
C LEU A 86 2.75 -9.44 -10.41
N ARG A 87 3.65 -10.41 -10.16
CA ARG A 87 3.42 -11.82 -10.54
C ARG A 87 2.24 -12.43 -9.80
N LYS A 88 2.11 -12.15 -8.50
CA LYS A 88 1.01 -12.62 -7.65
C LYS A 88 -0.31 -11.98 -8.07
N GLU A 89 -0.33 -10.68 -8.36
CA GLU A 89 -1.52 -9.99 -8.86
C GLU A 89 -1.97 -10.51 -10.21
N LYS A 90 -1.05 -10.81 -11.14
CA LYS A 90 -1.38 -11.43 -12.42
C LYS A 90 -2.02 -12.81 -12.24
N ALA A 91 -1.42 -13.66 -11.40
CA ALA A 91 -1.98 -14.99 -11.11
C ALA A 91 -3.35 -14.89 -10.42
N LEU A 92 -3.53 -13.91 -9.53
CA LEU A 92 -4.81 -13.63 -8.87
C LEU A 92 -5.86 -13.16 -9.89
N ALA A 93 -5.50 -12.27 -10.82
CA ALA A 93 -6.39 -11.81 -11.88
C ALA A 93 -6.80 -12.96 -12.80
N GLU A 94 -5.87 -13.83 -13.19
CA GLU A 94 -6.16 -15.04 -13.97
C GLU A 94 -7.09 -16.01 -13.21
N ALA A 95 -6.88 -16.21 -11.91
CA ALA A 95 -7.79 -17.00 -11.09
C ALA A 95 -9.20 -16.38 -11.01
N ALA A 96 -9.29 -15.04 -10.88
CA ALA A 96 -10.55 -14.32 -10.85
C ALA A 96 -11.30 -14.45 -12.19
N THR A 97 -10.61 -14.36 -13.33
CA THR A 97 -11.25 -14.54 -14.65
C THR A 97 -11.78 -15.95 -14.84
N LEU A 98 -11.03 -16.98 -14.42
CA LEU A 98 -11.50 -18.37 -14.44
C LEU A 98 -12.75 -18.57 -13.57
N LEU A 99 -12.79 -17.99 -12.38
CA LEU A 99 -13.96 -18.05 -11.50
C LEU A 99 -15.18 -17.34 -12.11
N MET A 100 -14.98 -16.17 -12.71
CA MET A 100 -16.04 -15.44 -13.40
C MET A 100 -16.59 -16.22 -14.59
N LEU A 101 -15.70 -16.83 -15.39
CA LEU A 101 -16.10 -17.64 -16.54
C LEU A 101 -16.91 -18.87 -16.09
N LYS A 102 -16.44 -19.59 -15.07
CA LYS A 102 -17.16 -20.73 -14.48
C LYS A 102 -18.56 -20.31 -14.00
N LYS A 103 -18.68 -19.17 -13.32
CA LYS A 103 -19.98 -18.62 -12.88
C LYS A 103 -20.90 -18.34 -14.07
N LYS A 104 -20.42 -17.64 -15.10
CA LYS A 104 -21.21 -17.34 -16.32
C LYS A 104 -21.66 -18.61 -17.03
N TRP A 105 -20.79 -19.60 -17.15
CA TRP A 105 -21.10 -20.89 -17.74
C TRP A 105 -22.22 -21.60 -16.97
N MET A 106 -22.08 -21.74 -15.65
CA MET A 106 -23.12 -22.36 -14.80
C MET A 106 -24.48 -21.65 -14.92
N LEU A 107 -24.49 -20.32 -15.02
CA LEU A 107 -25.71 -19.54 -15.22
C LEU A 107 -26.34 -19.80 -16.59
N PHE A 108 -25.54 -19.85 -17.66
CA PHE A 108 -26.02 -20.17 -19.00
C PHE A 108 -26.71 -21.54 -19.04
N TRP A 109 -26.06 -22.58 -18.50
CA TRP A 109 -26.64 -23.93 -18.45
C TRP A 109 -27.82 -24.07 -17.48
N ARG A 110 -27.91 -23.23 -16.45
CA ARG A 110 -29.09 -23.15 -15.60
C ARG A 110 -30.28 -22.56 -16.36
N LYS A 111 -30.07 -21.43 -17.03
CA LYS A 111 -31.10 -20.77 -17.84
C LYS A 111 -31.63 -21.68 -18.94
N LYS A 112 -30.73 -22.36 -19.67
CA LYS A 112 -31.12 -23.32 -20.72
C LYS A 112 -31.99 -24.46 -20.15
N ARG A 113 -31.63 -25.03 -19.00
CA ARG A 113 -32.44 -26.07 -18.35
C ARG A 113 -33.79 -25.58 -17.82
N GLU A 114 -33.91 -24.30 -17.47
CA GLU A 114 -35.17 -23.68 -17.08
C GLU A 114 -36.06 -23.41 -18.30
N GLU A 115 -35.47 -22.99 -19.41
CA GLU A 115 -36.14 -22.80 -20.70
C GLU A 115 -36.63 -24.13 -21.29
N ASP A 116 -35.79 -25.18 -21.26
CA ASP A 116 -36.16 -26.54 -21.68
C ASP A 116 -37.23 -27.16 -20.75
N ARG A 117 -37.28 -26.75 -19.48
CA ARG A 117 -38.27 -27.22 -18.48
C ARG A 117 -39.65 -26.57 -18.67
N TRP A 118 -39.69 -25.36 -19.23
CA TRP A 118 -40.93 -24.65 -19.58
C TRP A 118 -41.22 -24.66 -21.08
N GLY A 119 -40.61 -25.58 -21.83
CA GLY A 119 -40.91 -25.83 -23.24
C GLY A 119 -42.35 -26.32 -23.42
N VAL A 120 -43.31 -25.39 -23.39
CA VAL A 120 -44.69 -25.62 -23.82
C VAL A 120 -44.63 -25.96 -25.30
N PRO A 121 -45.13 -27.13 -25.74
CA PRO A 121 -45.30 -27.40 -27.16
C PRO A 121 -46.33 -26.37 -27.67
N SER A 122 -45.87 -25.43 -28.50
CA SER A 122 -46.77 -24.54 -29.24
C SER A 122 -47.59 -25.42 -30.17
N GLY A 123 -48.84 -25.68 -29.79
CA GLY A 123 -49.77 -26.51 -30.53
C GLY A 123 -50.14 -25.85 -31.85
N ASN A 124 -49.48 -26.28 -32.93
CA ASN A 124 -49.78 -25.88 -34.29
C ASN A 124 -49.53 -27.03 -35.28
N ASP A 125 -49.83 -28.28 -34.92
CA ASP A 125 -49.98 -29.33 -35.92
C ASP A 125 -51.43 -29.36 -36.37
N THR A 126 -51.68 -28.69 -37.49
CA THR A 126 -52.95 -28.72 -38.23
C THR A 126 -53.29 -30.17 -38.56
N PHE A 127 -54.24 -30.68 -37.81
CA PHE A 127 -54.87 -31.95 -37.99
C PHE A 127 -55.67 -31.95 -39.31
N ASP A 128 -55.06 -32.52 -40.36
CA ASP A 128 -55.66 -32.70 -41.69
C ASP A 128 -56.59 -33.93 -41.68
N ARG A 129 -57.88 -33.71 -41.39
CA ARG A 129 -58.97 -34.69 -41.64
C ARG A 129 -59.70 -34.28 -42.92
N GLY A 130 -59.34 -34.91 -44.05
CA GLY A 130 -59.76 -34.47 -45.38
C GLY A 130 -60.14 -35.54 -46.41
N SER A 131 -60.67 -36.69 -45.98
CA SER A 131 -61.55 -37.63 -46.74
C SER A 131 -61.07 -38.37 -48.02
N PRO A 132 -61.50 -39.64 -48.22
CA PRO A 132 -61.20 -40.47 -49.39
C PRO A 132 -62.24 -40.30 -50.52
N LYS A 133 -61.78 -40.08 -51.76
CA LYS A 133 -62.64 -40.17 -52.96
C LYS A 133 -62.53 -41.58 -53.54
N GLY A 134 -63.57 -42.37 -53.32
CA GLY A 134 -63.79 -43.63 -54.04
C GLY A 134 -64.43 -43.43 -55.40
N GLY A 135 -64.23 -44.43 -56.26
CA GLY A 135 -65.22 -44.92 -57.21
C GLY A 135 -65.21 -44.35 -58.62
N GLY A 136 -65.03 -45.24 -59.61
CA GLY A 136 -65.60 -45.05 -60.94
C GLY A 136 -64.68 -45.38 -62.11
N SER A 137 -64.51 -46.67 -62.42
CA SER A 137 -64.26 -47.12 -63.81
C SER A 137 -65.51 -46.80 -64.66
N PRO A 138 -65.32 -46.47 -65.94
CA PRO A 138 -66.03 -47.24 -66.96
C PRO A 138 -65.20 -47.53 -68.22
N PHE A 139 -65.19 -48.81 -68.60
CA PHE A 139 -65.16 -49.39 -69.96
C PHE A 139 -64.89 -48.45 -71.15
N GLN A 140 -63.83 -48.70 -71.92
CA GLN A 140 -63.80 -49.59 -73.11
C GLN A 140 -62.36 -50.01 -73.40
#